data_AF-A0A7R9MUH5-F1
#
_entry.id   AF-A0A7R9MUH5-F1
#
_cell.length_a   1.000
_cell.length_b   1.000
_cell.length_c   1.000
_cell.angle_alpha   90.00
_cell.angle_beta   90.00
_cell.angle_gamma   90.00
#
_symmetry.space_group_name_H-M   'P 1'
#
loop_
_entity.id
_entity.type
_entity.pdbx_description
1 polymer ?
#
loop_
_entity_poly.entity_id
_entity_poly.type
_entity_poly.pdbx_seq_one_letter_code
_entity_poly.pdbx_strand_id
1 'polypeptide(L)'
;MKGAADGGIDIPHSTKRFPGYDSESREFSAAVHRQHIFGQHVADYMKNLMEEDEEAYKRQFSRFSKLGITPDEVSARITLMGTLESIYTKAHAAIRAD
;
A
#
# COMPACT_ATOMS: atom_id res chain seq x y z
N MET A 1 10.77 1.44 -9.86
CA MET A 1 11.74 2.56 -9.75
C MET A 1 11.91 3.04 -8.32
N LYS A 2 10.86 3.56 -7.65
CA LYS A 2 11.01 4.14 -6.30
C LYS A 2 11.70 3.21 -5.29
N GLY A 3 11.28 1.95 -5.20
CA GLY A 3 11.91 0.98 -4.29
C GLY A 3 13.39 0.68 -4.56
N ALA A 4 13.87 0.81 -5.81
CA ALA A 4 15.29 0.64 -6.12
C ALA A 4 16.11 1.89 -5.74
N ALA A 5 15.54 3.08 -5.96
CA ALA A 5 16.13 4.33 -5.48
C ALA A 5 16.21 4.36 -3.94
N ASP A 6 15.15 3.94 -3.24
CA ASP A 6 15.12 3.83 -1.78
C ASP A 6 15.98 2.67 -1.23
N GLY A 7 16.45 1.80 -2.12
CA GLY A 7 17.42 0.73 -1.84
C GLY A 7 18.88 1.18 -1.99
N GLY A 8 19.14 2.44 -2.36
CA GLY A 8 20.49 3.01 -2.47
C GLY A 8 21.09 3.05 -3.88
N ILE A 9 20.33 2.66 -4.91
CA ILE A 9 20.77 2.79 -6.31
C ILE A 9 20.45 4.21 -6.79
N ASP A 10 21.45 4.95 -7.25
CA ASP A 10 21.21 6.26 -7.87
C ASP A 10 20.56 6.08 -9.24
N ILE A 11 19.29 6.47 -9.33
CA ILE A 11 18.49 6.39 -10.57
C ILE A 11 18.04 7.81 -10.89
N PRO A 12 18.47 8.41 -12.01
CA PRO A 12 17.99 9.74 -12.39
C PRO A 12 16.50 9.66 -12.75
N HIS A 13 15.65 10.31 -11.95
CA HIS A 13 14.21 10.30 -12.14
C HIS A 13 13.56 11.64 -11.77
N SER A 14 12.36 11.89 -12.30
CA SER A 14 11.51 13.03 -11.93
C SER A 14 10.31 12.56 -11.10
N THR A 15 9.83 13.41 -10.19
CA THR A 15 8.65 13.16 -9.35
C THR A 15 7.32 13.15 -10.11
N LYS A 16 7.31 13.54 -11.39
CA LYS A 16 6.10 13.64 -12.23
C LYS A 16 5.33 12.34 -12.43
N ARG A 17 5.98 11.20 -12.24
CA ARG A 17 5.39 9.86 -12.44
C ARG A 17 5.09 9.14 -11.14
N PHE A 18 5.27 9.81 -9.99
CA PHE A 18 4.94 9.24 -8.71
C PHE A 18 3.47 9.49 -8.34
N PRO A 19 2.82 8.53 -7.68
CA PRO A 19 1.49 8.75 -7.13
C PRO A 19 1.56 9.89 -6.10
N GLY A 20 0.60 10.81 -6.19
CA GLY A 20 0.59 12.07 -5.43
C GLY A 20 1.16 13.29 -6.17
N TYR A 21 1.63 13.14 -7.42
CA TYR A 21 1.99 14.28 -8.26
C TYR A 21 0.75 14.86 -8.95
N ASP A 22 0.51 16.15 -8.75
CA ASP A 22 -0.55 16.88 -9.43
C ASP A 22 0.00 17.56 -10.69
N SER A 23 -0.61 17.29 -11.85
CA SER A 23 -0.15 17.83 -13.12
C SER A 23 -0.47 19.31 -13.32
N GLU A 24 -1.48 19.82 -12.62
CA GLU A 24 -1.98 21.19 -12.75
C GLU A 24 -1.20 22.14 -11.82
N SER A 25 -1.08 21.80 -10.54
CA SER A 25 -0.29 22.57 -9.57
C SER A 25 1.21 22.28 -9.65
N ARG A 26 1.61 21.19 -10.33
CA ARG A 26 2.99 20.69 -10.38
C ARG A 26 3.58 20.37 -9.01
N GLU A 27 2.71 20.17 -8.02
CA GLU A 27 3.11 19.82 -6.66
C GLU A 27 3.09 18.31 -6.45
N PHE A 28 3.95 17.86 -5.54
CA PHE A 28 4.06 16.46 -5.17
C PHE A 28 3.69 16.28 -3.70
N SER A 29 2.62 15.53 -3.46
CA SER A 29 2.20 15.14 -2.12
C SER A 29 2.94 13.89 -1.65
N ALA A 30 3.92 14.10 -0.77
CA ALA A 30 4.65 13.01 -0.11
C ALA A 30 3.74 12.10 0.74
N ALA A 31 2.63 12.64 1.26
CA ALA A 31 1.66 11.89 2.03
C ALA A 31 1.00 10.82 1.16
N VAL A 32 0.40 11.21 0.03
CA VAL A 32 -0.23 10.26 -0.91
C VAL A 32 0.77 9.25 -1.43
N HIS A 33 2.00 9.69 -1.71
CA HIS A 33 3.06 8.79 -2.13
C HIS A 33 3.35 7.71 -1.08
N ARG A 34 3.48 8.10 0.20
CA ARG A 34 3.69 7.18 1.32
C ARG A 34 2.53 6.21 1.48
N GLN A 35 1.28 6.68 1.35
CA GLN A 35 0.09 5.84 1.44
C GLN A 35 0.07 4.76 0.35
N HIS A 36 0.53 5.09 -0.85
CA HIS A 36 0.68 4.10 -1.93
C HIS A 36 1.77 3.06 -1.64
N ILE A 37 2.89 3.46 -1.02
CA ILE A 37 3.95 2.52 -0.63
C ILE A 37 3.44 1.48 0.37
N PHE A 38 2.64 1.91 1.34
CA PHE A 38 2.09 1.02 2.37
C PHE A 38 0.76 0.36 1.99
N GLY A 39 0.31 0.54 0.73
CA GLY A 39 -0.90 -0.11 0.23
C GLY A 39 -2.20 0.38 0.85
N GLN A 40 -2.24 1.59 1.45
CA GLN A 40 -3.47 2.12 2.06
C GLN A 40 -4.61 2.27 1.05
N HIS A 41 -4.31 2.65 -0.20
CA HIS A 41 -5.30 2.67 -1.29
C HIS A 41 -5.97 1.31 -1.55
N VAL A 42 -5.24 0.21 -1.36
CA VAL A 42 -5.80 -1.15 -1.50
C VAL A 42 -6.74 -1.44 -0.36
N ALA A 43 -6.38 -1.04 0.86
CA ALA A 43 -7.22 -1.21 2.03
C ALA A 43 -8.51 -0.39 1.95
N ASP A 44 -8.41 0.85 1.48
CA ASP A 44 -9.57 1.72 1.26
C ASP A 44 -10.52 1.12 0.22
N TYR A 45 -9.96 0.62 -0.89
CA TYR A 45 -10.74 -0.07 -1.92
C TYR A 45 -11.38 -1.37 -1.42
N MET A 46 -10.69 -2.12 -0.56
CA MET A 46 -11.26 -3.29 0.12
C MET A 46 -12.44 -2.92 1.02
N LYS A 47 -12.38 -1.81 1.77
CA LYS A 47 -13.50 -1.32 2.60
C LYS A 47 -14.70 -0.96 1.74
N ASN A 48 -14.49 -0.13 0.73
CA ASN A 48 -15.56 0.29 -0.17
C ASN A 48 -16.24 -0.91 -0.82
N LEU A 49 -15.49 -1.89 -1.32
CA LEU A 49 -16.07 -3.11 -1.91
C LEU A 49 -16.79 -4.01 -0.89
N MET A 50 -16.33 -4.07 0.36
CA MET A 50 -17.07 -4.82 1.39
C MET A 50 -18.43 -4.20 1.71
N GLU A 51 -18.55 -2.88 1.62
CA GLU A 51 -19.80 -2.15 1.87
C GLU A 51 -20.72 -2.10 0.64
N GLU A 52 -20.16 -1.91 -0.55
CA GLU A 52 -20.93 -1.72 -1.78
C GLU A 52 -21.21 -3.03 -2.55
N ASP A 53 -20.23 -3.93 -2.67
CA ASP A 53 -20.33 -5.11 -3.55
C ASP A 53 -19.47 -6.29 -3.05
N GLU A 54 -20.07 -7.11 -2.19
CA GLU A 54 -19.40 -8.25 -1.56
C GLU A 54 -18.99 -9.34 -2.57
N GLU A 55 -19.67 -9.43 -3.72
CA GLU A 55 -19.32 -10.39 -4.80
C GLU A 55 -18.03 -9.97 -5.50
N ALA A 56 -17.89 -8.69 -5.83
CA ALA A 56 -16.66 -8.12 -6.36
C ALA A 56 -15.52 -8.23 -5.34
N TYR A 57 -15.78 -8.01 -4.05
CA TYR A 57 -14.81 -8.23 -2.98
C TYR A 57 -14.33 -9.70 -2.98
N LYS A 58 -15.24 -10.67 -2.95
CA LYS A 58 -14.89 -12.10 -2.98
C LYS A 58 -14.11 -12.47 -4.24
N ARG A 59 -14.43 -11.90 -5.39
CA ARG A 59 -13.73 -12.16 -6.66
C ARG A 59 -12.31 -11.59 -6.65
N GLN A 60 -12.15 -10.31 -6.31
CA GLN A 60 -10.88 -9.60 -6.39
C GLN A 60 -9.94 -9.93 -5.21
N PHE A 61 -10.50 -10.10 -4.01
CA PHE A 61 -9.78 -10.32 -2.76
C PHE A 61 -9.91 -11.75 -2.20
N SER A 62 -10.26 -12.72 -3.05
CA SER A 62 -10.35 -14.15 -2.67
C SER A 62 -9.12 -14.68 -1.93
N ARG A 63 -7.91 -14.25 -2.34
CA ARG A 63 -6.65 -14.63 -1.66
C ARG A 63 -6.50 -14.00 -0.28
N PHE A 64 -6.94 -12.75 -0.12
CA PHE A 64 -6.93 -12.06 1.18
C PHE A 64 -7.90 -12.72 2.15
N SER A 65 -9.11 -13.09 1.70
CA SER A 65 -10.05 -13.90 2.49
C SER A 65 -9.45 -15.25 2.92
N LYS A 66 -8.73 -15.95 2.03
CA LYS A 66 -8.06 -17.23 2.36
C LYS A 66 -6.92 -17.08 3.37
N LEU A 67 -6.27 -15.92 3.38
CA LEU A 67 -5.15 -15.62 4.28
C LEU A 67 -5.63 -14.91 5.57
N GLY A 68 -6.93 -14.64 5.71
CA GLY A 68 -7.51 -13.96 6.86
C GLY A 68 -7.15 -12.47 6.97
N ILE A 69 -6.77 -11.83 5.86
CA ILE A 69 -6.36 -10.41 5.88
C ILE A 69 -7.60 -9.54 5.66
N THR A 70 -7.98 -8.76 6.66
CA THR A 70 -9.16 -7.89 6.63
C THR A 70 -8.77 -6.40 6.50
N PRO A 71 -9.66 -5.55 5.93
CA PRO A 71 -9.37 -4.13 5.78
C PRO A 71 -9.48 -3.31 7.08
N ASP A 72 -10.23 -3.78 8.07
CA ASP A 72 -10.33 -3.11 9.38
C ASP A 72 -9.03 -3.26 10.21
N GLU A 73 -8.34 -4.38 10.03
CA GLU A 73 -6.97 -4.58 10.54
C GLU A 73 -5.94 -3.67 9.86
N VAL A 74 -6.28 -2.92 8.81
CA VAL A 74 -5.37 -1.91 8.24
C VAL A 74 -5.34 -0.62 9.07
N SER A 75 -6.35 -0.36 9.90
CA SER A 75 -6.43 0.85 10.74
C SER A 75 -6.27 0.57 12.25
N ALA A 76 -6.42 -0.67 12.69
CA ALA A 76 -6.45 -1.01 14.12
C ALA A 76 -5.07 -1.38 14.69
N ARG A 77 -4.77 -0.78 15.83
CA ARG A 77 -3.56 -0.89 16.64
C ARG A 77 -3.30 -2.33 17.10
N ILE A 78 -2.14 -2.87 16.72
CA ILE A 78 -1.33 -3.93 17.39
C ILE A 78 -2.15 -5.03 18.08
N THR A 79 -2.38 -6.19 17.45
CA THR A 79 -2.25 -7.54 18.06
C THR A 79 -2.23 -8.64 16.98
N LEU A 80 -1.10 -9.34 16.84
CA LEU A 80 -0.85 -10.70 16.33
C LEU A 80 -1.40 -11.26 14.98
N MET A 81 -2.18 -10.58 14.15
CA MET A 81 -2.33 -10.95 12.72
C MET A 81 -2.06 -9.74 11.82
N GLY A 82 -1.26 -9.97 10.77
CA GLY A 82 -0.45 -8.92 10.13
C GLY A 82 -1.23 -8.02 9.19
N THR A 83 -1.28 -6.73 9.53
CA THR A 83 -1.86 -5.64 8.74
C THR A 83 -1.14 -5.46 7.39
N LEU A 84 -1.82 -4.94 6.36
CA LEU A 84 -1.21 -4.72 5.03
C LEU A 84 0.05 -3.82 5.13
N GLU A 85 -0.04 -2.72 5.88
CA GLU A 85 1.07 -1.80 6.14
C GLU A 85 2.22 -2.47 6.95
N SER A 86 1.88 -3.34 7.91
CA SER A 86 2.86 -4.11 8.67
C SER A 86 3.55 -5.16 7.81
N ILE A 87 2.85 -5.83 6.91
CA ILE A 87 3.42 -6.79 5.95
C ILE A 87 4.45 -6.08 5.08
N TYR A 88 4.11 -4.93 4.48
CA TYR A 88 5.05 -4.17 3.66
C TYR A 88 6.25 -3.66 4.48
N THR A 89 6.02 -3.15 5.69
CA THR A 89 7.11 -2.69 6.57
C THR A 89 8.05 -3.83 6.97
N LYS A 90 7.50 -4.99 7.35
CA LYS A 90 8.28 -6.20 7.70
C LYS A 90 9.01 -6.76 6.48
N ALA A 91 8.38 -6.76 5.31
CA ALA A 91 9.01 -7.18 4.07
C ALA A 91 10.20 -6.27 3.72
N HIS A 92 10.05 -4.95 3.85
CA HIS A 92 11.16 -4.02 3.65
C HIS A 92 12.30 -4.23 4.66
N ALA A 93 11.98 -4.52 5.93
CA ALA A 93 12.99 -4.85 6.92
C ALA A 93 13.70 -6.18 6.63
N ALA A 94 12.95 -7.23 6.25
CA ALA A 94 13.50 -8.54 5.91
C ALA A 94 14.40 -8.49 4.67
N ILE A 95 13.98 -7.78 3.60
CA ILE A 95 14.77 -7.60 2.37
C ILE A 95 16.07 -6.83 2.63
N ARG A 96 16.15 -6.00 3.67
CA ARG A 96 17.36 -5.25 4.04
C ARG A 96 18.28 -6.01 5.00
N ALA A 97 17.77 -7.03 5.67
CA ALA A 97 18.50 -7.80 6.68
C ALA A 97 19.21 -9.03 6.08
N ASP A 98 18.74 -9.48 4.92
CA ASP A 98 19.39 -10.48 4.05
C ASP A 98 20.31 -9.77 3.05
#